data_AF-A0AAW9AGC2-F1
#
_entry.id   AF-A0AAW9AGC2-F1
#
_cell.length_a   1.000
_cell.length_b   1.000
_cell.length_c   1.000
_cell.angle_alpha   90.00
_cell.angle_beta   90.00
_cell.angle_gamma   90.00
#
_symmetry.space_group_name_H-M   'P 1'
#
loop_
_entity.id
_entity.type
_entity.pdbx_description
1 polymer ?
#
loop_
_entity_poly.entity_id
_entity_poly.type
_entity_poly.pdbx_seq_one_letter_code
_entity_poly.pdbx_strand_id
1 'polypeptide(L)'
;MALNCEVCERDLPNYSANIMVGEWEYPNPVTNVFIICKTCTRNLDRLAGVGKLFHNMWELYWLRDNFSEFHQQVLREEAEGSRVWGRAAKDKLNEIGKTLGSTLPPL
;
A
#
# COMPACT_ATOMS: atom_id res chain seq x y z
N MET A 1 -6.41 -15.04 -6.46
CA MET A 1 -5.04 -14.71 -6.00
C MET A 1 -5.13 -14.32 -4.54
N ALA A 2 -4.13 -14.67 -3.73
CA ALA A 2 -4.04 -14.24 -2.33
C ALA A 2 -3.01 -13.10 -2.25
N LEU A 3 -3.22 -12.14 -1.34
CA LEU A 3 -2.22 -11.12 -1.04
C LEU A 3 -1.23 -11.69 0.00
N ASN A 4 0.06 -11.50 -0.27
CA ASN A 4 1.15 -12.01 0.56
C ASN A 4 1.96 -10.86 1.14
N CYS A 5 2.57 -11.09 2.30
CA CYS A 5 3.53 -10.16 2.87
C CYS A 5 4.82 -10.15 2.04
N GLU A 6 5.31 -8.98 1.66
CA GLU A 6 6.53 -8.88 0.85
C GLU A 6 7.83 -9.05 1.66
N VAL A 7 7.73 -9.09 2.99
CA VAL A 7 8.90 -9.29 3.87
C VAL A 7 9.09 -10.75 4.25
N CYS A 8 7.98 -11.48 4.46
CA CYS A 8 8.03 -12.87 4.94
C CYS A 8 7.30 -13.87 4.06
N GLU A 9 6.74 -13.42 2.93
CA GLU A 9 6.07 -14.22 1.90
C GLU A 9 4.85 -15.00 2.38
N ARG A 10 4.42 -14.81 3.63
CA ARG A 10 3.24 -15.45 4.19
C ARG A 10 1.96 -14.82 3.65
N ASP A 11 0.98 -15.67 3.41
CA ASP A 11 -0.40 -15.28 3.13
C ASP A 11 -0.95 -14.34 4.23
N LEU A 12 -1.83 -13.44 3.82
CA LEU A 12 -2.44 -12.44 4.71
C LEU A 12 -3.88 -12.82 5.06
N PRO A 13 -4.12 -13.66 6.07
CA PRO A 13 -5.46 -13.98 6.50
C PRO A 13 -6.18 -12.71 6.96
N ASN A 14 -7.41 -12.53 6.51
CA ASN A 14 -8.25 -11.37 6.81
C ASN A 14 -7.66 -10.01 6.42
N TYR A 15 -6.69 -9.98 5.48
CA TYR A 15 -6.08 -8.73 5.01
C TYR A 15 -5.39 -7.94 6.13
N SER A 16 -4.84 -8.64 7.14
CA SER A 16 -4.12 -8.03 8.27
C SER A 16 -2.70 -7.59 7.89
N ALA A 17 -2.62 -6.50 7.13
CA ALA A 17 -1.37 -5.91 6.67
C ALA A 17 -1.48 -4.39 6.52
N ASN A 18 -0.33 -3.76 6.32
CA ASN A 18 -0.17 -2.37 5.99
C ASN A 18 0.21 -2.21 4.52
N ILE A 19 -0.32 -1.17 3.88
CA ILE A 19 0.23 -0.60 2.65
C ILE A 19 1.23 0.47 3.07
N MET A 20 2.49 0.23 2.73
CA MET A 20 3.61 1.07 3.13
C MET A 20 4.33 1.63 1.90
N VAL A 21 4.99 2.77 2.06
CA VAL A 21 5.90 3.37 1.07
C VAL A 21 7.28 3.53 1.71
N GLY A 22 8.33 3.72 0.92
CA GLY A 22 9.66 4.01 1.45
C GLY A 22 9.71 5.34 2.21
N GLU A 23 10.70 5.48 3.12
CA GLU A 23 10.93 6.69 3.92
C GLU A 23 10.91 7.97 3.06
N TRP A 24 11.72 7.96 2.00
CA TRP A 24 11.92 9.10 1.11
C TRP A 24 10.75 9.39 0.18
N GLU A 25 9.78 8.49 0.11
CA GLU A 25 8.60 8.61 -0.77
C GLU A 25 7.45 9.36 -0.09
N TYR A 26 7.62 9.70 1.20
CA TYR A 26 6.68 10.49 1.96
C TYR A 26 7.30 11.84 2.37
N PRO A 27 6.67 13.00 2.05
CA PRO A 27 5.35 13.12 1.46
C PRO A 27 5.31 12.97 -0.08
N ASN A 28 6.44 12.94 -0.80
CA ASN A 28 6.49 12.90 -2.28
C ASN A 28 7.86 12.45 -2.83
N PRO A 29 7.95 11.85 -4.05
CA PRO A 29 6.96 11.11 -4.84
C PRO A 29 6.89 9.61 -4.49
N VAL A 30 5.73 8.97 -4.68
CA VAL A 30 5.53 7.53 -4.38
C VAL A 30 5.84 6.70 -5.61
N THR A 31 6.99 6.03 -5.64
CA THR A 31 7.39 5.20 -6.77
C THR A 31 6.86 3.77 -6.65
N ASN A 32 6.74 3.27 -5.42
CA ASN A 32 6.25 1.92 -5.15
C ASN A 32 5.38 1.87 -3.87
N VAL A 33 4.58 0.81 -3.74
CA VAL A 33 3.87 0.48 -2.50
C VAL A 33 4.21 -0.94 -2.09
N PHE A 34 4.18 -1.22 -0.79
CA PHE A 34 4.54 -2.51 -0.20
C PHE A 34 3.42 -3.01 0.70
N ILE A 35 3.11 -4.31 0.61
CA ILE A 35 2.17 -4.99 1.50
C ILE A 35 2.97 -5.70 2.58
N ILE A 36 2.91 -5.21 3.81
CA ILE A 36 3.70 -5.73 4.93
C ILE A 36 2.76 -6.20 6.05
N CYS A 37 2.86 -7.46 6.46
CA CYS A 37 2.01 -8.00 7.53
C CYS A 37 2.31 -7.34 8.88
N LYS A 38 1.32 -7.33 9.78
CA LYS A 38 1.44 -6.72 11.11
C LYS A 38 2.57 -7.27 11.97
N THR A 39 2.95 -8.53 11.76
CA THR A 39 4.09 -9.14 12.46
C THR A 39 5.40 -8.54 11.96
N CYS A 40 5.56 -8.41 10.64
CA CYS A 40 6.72 -7.79 10.04
C CYS A 40 6.81 -6.31 10.42
N THR A 41 5.72 -5.53 10.31
CA THR A 41 5.75 -4.11 10.74
C THR A 41 6.20 -3.97 12.20
N ARG A 42 5.65 -4.75 13.13
CA ARG A 42 6.08 -4.74 14.54
C ARG A 42 7.56 -5.08 14.73
N ASN A 43 8.10 -5.96 13.90
CA ASN A 43 9.52 -6.28 13.93
C ASN A 43 10.38 -5.14 13.37
N LEU A 44 9.94 -4.47 12.29
CA LEU A 44 10.62 -3.30 11.74
C LEU A 44 10.66 -2.16 12.78
N ASP A 45 9.56 -1.93 13.50
CA ASP A 45 9.49 -0.91 14.56
C ASP A 45 10.45 -1.20 15.73
N ARG A 46 10.64 -2.49 16.06
CA ARG A 46 11.52 -2.93 17.15
C ARG A 46 13.00 -2.91 16.76
N LEU A 47 13.32 -3.08 15.49
CA LEU A 47 14.69 -3.02 14.99
C LEU A 47 15.11 -1.56 14.85
N ALA A 48 16.06 -1.13 15.68
CA ALA A 48 16.56 0.24 15.68
C ALA A 48 16.95 0.70 14.26
N GLY A 49 16.27 1.73 13.76
CA GLY A 49 16.53 2.33 12.45
C GLY A 49 15.76 1.73 11.27
N VAL A 50 15.10 0.57 11.42
CA VAL A 50 14.39 -0.09 10.30
C VAL A 50 12.95 0.39 10.17
N GLY A 51 12.27 0.69 11.28
CA GLY A 51 10.95 1.34 11.26
C GLY A 51 10.94 2.72 10.60
N LYS A 52 12.13 3.33 10.41
CA LYS A 52 12.28 4.57 9.65
C LYS A 52 12.25 4.36 8.14
N LEU A 53 12.59 3.16 7.65
CA LEU A 53 12.72 2.90 6.21
C LEU A 53 11.38 2.87 5.47
N PHE A 54 10.27 2.75 6.19
CA PHE A 54 8.94 2.65 5.63
C PHE A 54 7.95 3.57 6.36
N HIS A 55 7.09 4.22 5.60
CA HIS A 55 5.93 4.94 6.12
C HIS A 55 4.65 4.14 5.87
N ASN A 56 3.84 3.99 6.92
CA ASN A 56 2.50 3.43 6.76
C ASN A 56 1.60 4.44 6.06
N MET A 57 1.06 4.08 4.90
CA MET A 57 0.03 4.86 4.22
C MET A 57 -1.34 4.45 4.74
N TRP A 58 -1.64 3.15 4.68
CA TRP A 58 -2.97 2.63 4.94
C TRP A 58 -2.97 1.22 5.51
N GLU A 59 -4.08 0.89 6.16
CA GLU A 59 -4.40 -0.48 6.57
C GLU A 59 -5.06 -1.24 5.41
N LEU A 60 -4.57 -2.45 5.09
CA LEU A 60 -5.08 -3.23 3.96
C LEU A 60 -6.55 -3.66 4.17
N TYR A 61 -6.99 -3.90 5.41
CA TYR A 61 -8.40 -4.18 5.69
C TYR A 61 -9.29 -2.97 5.37
N TRP A 62 -8.78 -1.74 5.53
CA TRP A 62 -9.53 -0.53 5.21
C TRP A 62 -9.68 -0.38 3.69
N LEU A 63 -8.64 -0.73 2.93
CA LEU A 63 -8.69 -0.84 1.47
C LEU A 63 -9.72 -1.88 1.00
N ARG A 64 -9.83 -3.03 1.66
CA ARG A 64 -10.86 -4.03 1.33
C ARG A 64 -12.26 -3.45 1.41
N ASP A 65 -12.55 -2.70 2.47
CA ASP A 65 -13.91 -2.21 2.74
C ASP A 65 -14.25 -0.95 1.94
N ASN A 66 -13.25 -0.15 1.56
CA ASN A 66 -13.46 1.18 0.95
C ASN A 66 -12.58 1.44 -0.27
N PHE A 67 -12.24 0.42 -1.06
CA PHE A 67 -11.28 0.53 -2.18
C PHE A 67 -11.59 1.69 -3.15
N SER A 68 -12.88 1.97 -3.39
CA SER A 68 -13.32 3.09 -4.24
C SER A 68 -12.89 4.46 -3.72
N GLU A 69 -12.93 4.68 -2.41
CA GLU A 69 -12.51 5.95 -1.81
C GLU A 69 -11.01 6.17 -1.98
N PHE A 70 -10.21 5.12 -1.79
CA PHE A 70 -8.76 5.19 -2.05
C PHE A 70 -8.45 5.44 -3.51
N HIS A 71 -9.13 4.74 -4.41
CA HIS A 71 -8.98 4.93 -5.85
C HIS A 71 -9.26 6.38 -6.25
N GLN A 72 -10.34 6.97 -5.72
CA GLN A 72 -10.67 8.37 -5.95
C GLN A 72 -9.65 9.33 -5.31
N GLN A 73 -9.09 8.97 -4.15
CA GLN A 73 -8.02 9.75 -3.54
C GLN A 73 -6.78 9.81 -4.42
N VAL A 74 -6.31 8.69 -4.97
CA VAL A 74 -5.13 8.65 -5.84
C VAL A 74 -5.34 9.50 -7.10
N LEU A 75 -6.49 9.36 -7.76
CA LEU A 75 -6.84 10.16 -8.94
C LEU A 75 -6.89 11.66 -8.64
N ARG A 76 -7.48 12.03 -7.50
CA ARG A 76 -7.53 13.43 -7.06
C ARG A 76 -6.13 13.99 -6.79
N GLU A 77 -5.29 13.22 -6.09
CA GLU A 77 -3.92 13.63 -5.79
C GLU A 77 -3.08 13.86 -7.06
N GLU A 78 -3.24 13.01 -8.08
CA GLU A 78 -2.60 13.21 -9.39
C GLU A 78 -3.17 14.43 -10.12
N ALA A 79 -4.49 14.60 -10.13
CA ALA A 79 -5.15 15.72 -10.82
C ALA A 79 -4.82 17.09 -10.20
N GLU A 80 -4.69 17.15 -8.88
CA GLU A 80 -4.30 18.35 -8.13
C GLU A 80 -2.79 18.59 -8.15
N GLY A 81 -1.99 17.61 -8.61
CA GLY A 81 -0.53 17.66 -8.53
C GLY A 81 0.01 17.62 -7.11
N SER A 82 -0.80 17.21 -6.13
CA SER A 82 -0.42 17.16 -4.71
C SER A 82 0.47 15.95 -4.39
N ARG A 83 0.39 14.89 -5.21
CA ARG A 83 1.30 13.75 -5.16
C ARG A 83 1.54 13.16 -6.55
N VAL A 84 2.78 12.74 -6.81
CA VAL A 84 3.15 11.97 -8.01
C VAL A 84 3.15 10.48 -7.67
N TRP A 85 2.32 9.73 -8.39
CA TRP A 85 2.20 8.28 -8.28
C TRP A 85 2.95 7.59 -9.43
N GLY A 86 4.02 6.91 -9.10
CA GLY A 86 4.82 6.14 -10.05
C GLY A 86 4.03 4.96 -10.62
N ARG A 87 4.38 4.56 -11.86
CA ARG A 87 3.73 3.44 -12.57
C ARG A 87 3.68 2.16 -11.71
N ALA A 88 4.78 1.80 -11.05
CA ALA A 88 4.84 0.59 -10.23
C ALA A 88 3.88 0.64 -9.03
N ALA A 89 3.76 1.79 -8.36
CA ALA A 89 2.78 1.99 -7.31
C ALA A 89 1.34 1.79 -7.83
N LYS A 90 1.02 2.38 -8.99
CA LYS A 90 -0.32 2.28 -9.59
C LYS A 90 -0.67 0.88 -10.06
N ASP A 91 0.26 0.21 -10.74
CA ASP A 91 0.10 -1.18 -11.16
C ASP A 91 -0.21 -2.10 -9.97
N LYS A 92 0.47 -1.86 -8.84
CA LYS A 92 0.27 -2.64 -7.62
C LYS A 92 -1.03 -2.33 -6.89
N LEU A 93 -1.44 -1.07 -6.84
CA LEU A 93 -2.77 -0.69 -6.34
C LEU A 93 -3.88 -1.32 -7.21
N ASN A 94 -3.70 -1.36 -8.53
CA ASN A 94 -4.61 -2.04 -9.45
C ASN A 94 -4.67 -3.56 -9.19
N GLU A 95 -3.54 -4.21 -8.90
CA GLU A 95 -3.49 -5.62 -8.51
C GLU A 95 -4.20 -5.90 -7.19
N ILE A 96 -3.99 -5.04 -6.19
CA ILE A 96 -4.69 -5.10 -4.90
C ILE A 96 -6.19 -4.99 -5.14
N GLY A 97 -6.64 -3.98 -5.90
CA GLY A 97 -8.05 -3.78 -6.24
C GLY A 97 -8.68 -5.00 -6.91
N LYS A 98 -8.02 -5.58 -7.91
CA LYS A 98 -8.47 -6.81 -8.56
C LYS A 98 -8.58 -7.99 -7.59
N THR A 99 -7.59 -8.15 -6.71
CA THR A 99 -7.58 -9.22 -5.71
C THR A 99 -8.71 -9.06 -4.68
N LEU A 100 -9.07 -7.82 -4.36
CA LEU A 100 -10.20 -7.48 -3.49
C LEU A 100 -11.56 -7.52 -4.19
N GLY A 101 -11.61 -7.84 -5.49
CA GLY A 101 -12.85 -7.93 -6.26
C GLY A 101 -13.40 -6.60 -6.77
N SER A 102 -12.59 -5.54 -6.81
CA SER A 102 -12.98 -4.25 -7.36
C SER A 102 -13.15 -4.31 -8.89
N THR A 103 -14.16 -3.58 -9.40
CA THR A 103 -14.44 -3.41 -10.83
C THR A 103 -14.10 -2.01 -11.34
N LEU A 104 -13.31 -1.24 -10.59
CA LEU A 104 -12.93 0.12 -10.97
C LEU A 104 -11.97 0.13 -12.17
N PRO A 105 -11.93 1.24 -12.94
CA PRO A 105 -10.89 1.44 -13.95
C PRO A 105 -9.48 1.36 -13.34
N PRO A 106 -8.44 1.05 -14.11
CA PRO A 106 -7.07 1.13 -13.63
C PRO A 106 -6.61 2.58 -13.41
N LEU A 107 -5.78 2.79 -12.38
CA LEU A 107 -5.00 4.01 -12.09
C LEU A 107 -3.86 4.27 -13.11
#